data_AF-A0A950MVW9-F1
#
_entry.id   AF-A0A950MVW9-F1
#
_cell.length_a   1.000
_cell.length_b   1.000
_cell.length_c   1.000
_cell.angle_alpha   90.00
_cell.angle_beta   90.00
_cell.angle_gamma   90.00
#
_symmetry.space_group_name_H-M   'P 1'
#
loop_
_entity.id
_entity.type
_entity.pdbx_description
1 polymer ?
#
loop_
_entity_poly.entity_id
_entity_poly.type
_entity_poly.pdbx_seq_one_letter_code
_entity_poly.pdbx_strand_id
1 'polypeptide(L)' 'MALSPRERLIVALDLPSVEDAEKMVERLGDTVVFYKIGYQLAFA' A
#
# COMPACT_ATOMS: atom_id res chain seq x y z
N MET A 1 -9.30 -19.30 -12.04
CA MET A 1 -8.08 -18.55 -12.44
C MET A 1 -7.20 -18.38 -11.21
N ALA A 2 -5.87 -18.45 -11.36
CA ALA A 2 -4.94 -18.24 -10.27
C ALA A 2 -4.41 -16.80 -10.29
N LEU A 3 -4.27 -16.17 -9.12
CA LEU A 3 -3.68 -14.84 -9.00
C LEU A 3 -2.21 -14.87 -9.44
N SER A 4 -1.79 -13.84 -10.18
CA SER A 4 -0.40 -13.59 -10.54
C SER A 4 0.46 -13.31 -9.30
N PRO A 5 1.79 -13.50 -9.35
CA PRO A 5 2.67 -13.15 -8.23
C PRO A 5 2.53 -11.70 -7.76
N ARG A 6 2.29 -10.76 -8.68
CA ARG A 6 2.05 -9.33 -8.37
C ARG A 6 0.80 -9.12 -7.54
N GLU A 7 -0.29 -9.83 -7.85
CA GLU A 7 -1.55 -9.75 -7.09
C GLU A 7 -1.48 -10.43 -5.73
N ARG A 8 -0.44 -11.25 -5.48
CA ARG A 8 -0.19 -11.87 -4.17
C ARG A 8 0.74 -11.03 -3.29
N LEU A 9 1.37 -10.00 -3.84
CA LEU A 9 2.25 -9.12 -3.09
C LEU A 9 1.42 -8.15 -2.25
N ILE A 10 1.62 -8.20 -0.93
CA ILE A 10 1.04 -7.29 0.03
C ILE A 10 2.17 -6.46 0.63
N VAL A 11 2.10 -5.13 0.48
CA VAL A 11 3.06 -4.21 1.09
C VAL A 11 2.47 -3.59 2.35
N ALA A 12 3.19 -3.71 3.46
CA ALA A 12 2.86 -3.00 4.69
C ALA A 12 3.29 -1.53 4.57
N LEU A 13 2.31 -0.63 4.54
CA LEU A 13 2.44 0.80 4.39
C LEU A 13 2.28 1.48 5.76
N ASP A 14 3.15 1.11 6.69
CA ASP A 14 3.12 1.58 8.09
C ASP A 14 3.80 2.96 8.21
N LEU A 15 3.12 4.00 7.72
CA LEU A 15 3.59 5.39 7.75
C LEU A 15 2.72 6.25 8.70
N PRO A 16 3.30 7.32 9.29
CA PRO A 16 2.63 8.06 10.37
C PRO A 16 1.51 9.00 9.88
N SER A 17 1.46 9.31 8.59
CA SER A 17 0.48 10.22 7.99
C SER A 17 -0.03 9.73 6.63
N VAL A 18 -1.20 10.24 6.21
CA VAL A 18 -1.78 9.94 4.89
C VAL A 18 -0.88 10.49 3.77
N GLU A 19 -0.34 11.70 3.94
CA GLU A 19 0.55 12.32 2.95
C GLU A 19 1.82 11.47 2.71
N ASP A 20 2.43 10.94 3.77
CA ASP A 20 3.59 10.05 3.62
C ASP A 20 3.21 8.74 2.90
N ALA A 21 2.02 8.20 3.19
CA ALA A 21 1.49 7.02 2.54
C ALA A 21 1.26 7.25 1.04
N GLU A 22 0.64 8.37 0.66
CA GLU A 22 0.42 8.74 -0.74
C GLU A 22 1.74 8.87 -1.52
N LYS A 23 2.73 9.57 -0.97
CA LYS A 23 4.07 9.69 -1.60
C LYS A 23 4.73 8.34 -1.83
N MET A 24 4.56 7.40 -0.91
CA MET A 24 5.11 6.06 -1.05
C MET A 24 4.36 5.24 -2.12
N VAL A 25 3.03 5.37 -2.20
CA VAL A 25 2.23 4.76 -3.26
C VAL A 25 2.66 5.28 -4.63
N GLU A 26 2.80 6.60 -4.79
CA GLU A 26 3.29 7.22 -6.03
C GLU A 26 4.66 6.70 -6.44
N ARG A 27 5.58 6.58 -5.47
CA ARG A 27 6.93 6.06 -5.70
C ARG A 27 6.93 4.60 -6.17
N LEU A 28 6.02 3.77 -5.65
CA LEU A 28 5.93 2.35 -6.00
C LEU A 28 5.21 2.13 -7.35
N GLY A 29 4.36 3.08 -7.75
CA GLY A 29 3.64 3.08 -9.01
C GLY A 29 2.88 1.77 -9.23
N ASP A 30 2.92 1.28 -10.47
CA ASP A 30 2.16 0.09 -10.85
C ASP A 30 2.76 -1.22 -10.31
N THR A 31 3.88 -1.19 -9.59
CA THR A 31 4.54 -2.43 -9.15
C THR A 31 3.73 -3.17 -8.09
N VAL A 32 2.93 -2.46 -7.30
CA VAL A 32 2.17 -2.99 -6.16
C VAL A 32 0.70 -2.64 -6.34
N VAL A 33 -0.17 -3.62 -6.11
CA VAL A 33 -1.64 -3.44 -6.26
C VAL A 33 -2.39 -3.60 -4.94
N PHE A 34 -1.70 -3.99 -3.86
CA PHE A 34 -2.31 -4.21 -2.57
C PHE A 34 -1.42 -3.70 -1.43
N TYR A 35 -1.99 -2.80 -0.62
CA TYR A 35 -1.35 -2.19 0.53
C TYR A 35 -2.12 -2.49 1.79
N LYS A 36 -1.40 -2.74 2.87
CA LYS A 36 -1.93 -2.79 4.23
C LYS A 36 -1.56 -1.48 4.92
N ILE A 37 -2.53 -0.77 5.47
CA ILE A 37 -2.31 0.44 6.30
C ILE A 37 -2.59 0.17 7.77
N GLY A 38 -1.99 0.97 8.64
CA GLY A 38 -2.34 1.00 10.06
C GLY A 38 -3.73 1.61 10.29
N TYR A 39 -4.41 1.18 11.36
CA TYR A 39 -5.76 1.65 11.71
C TYR A 39 -5.83 3.18 11.89
N GLN A 40 -4.77 3.81 12.39
CA GLN A 40 -4.68 5.27 12.53
C GLN A 40 -4.96 6.01 11.22
N LEU A 41 -4.42 5.54 10.09
CA LEU A 41 -4.60 6.19 8.80
C LEU A 41 -6.03 6.08 8.27
N ALA A 42 -6.80 5.09 8.73
CA ALA A 42 -8.20 4.93 8.32
C ALA A 42 -9.16 5.94 8.99
N PHE A 43 -8.72 6.63 10.04
CA PHE A 43 -9.51 7.61 10.81
C PHE A 43 -8.84 9.00 10.86
N ALA A 44 -7.80 9.19 10.04
CA ALA A 44 -7.08 10.46 9.92
C ALA A 44 -7.81 11.47 9.03
#